data_AF-A0A6M4PCN3-F1
#
_entry.id   AF-A0A6M4PCN3-F1
#
_cell.length_a   1.000
_cell.length_b   1.000
_cell.length_c   1.000
_cell.angle_alpha   90.00
_cell.angle_beta   90.00
_cell.angle_gamma   90.00
#
_symmetry.space_group_name_H-M   'P 1'
#
loop_
_entity.id
_entity.type
_entity.pdbx_description
1 polymer ?
#
loop_
_entity_poly.entity_id
_entity_poly.type
_entity_poly.pdbx_seq_one_letter_code
_entity_poly.pdbx_strand_id
1 'polypeptide(L)'
;MAAYWRVASYGYPNPFGDKNAQRSWKIFMSFVQNDSYQGVKDQWTSASGPDRLSAHAVESRKSSLEEFGLLYVFSGSDKIEITPGGRQLIAAADAQQKDEFTWVGINLLMRFPLQGPPRSRVTSNVASAFPIYNFLFSALCELQNYVWLEELIRVLGKVTTVDGARAALEQVRDLRSGAESFDDLEPMPDLRGAYYNSMNQVLNHIGLAGLILTSERGSSPYTLDRKDSLLSSASEIVRLAIGERSAASADDDCVISDQFINRMPTVPPFTTEAAYFRYLGAAVPDMAQSRLAVEESLPQVLFGQENVSVLTEKIHYTVQGQSIIGEVATLCRVSRGQRLILSHDSDWTYKVRGKERVEGGTVEVQIVRSKPISNPETILPYFMEDPNE
;
A
#
# COMPACT_ATOMS: atom_id res chain seq x y z
N MET A 1 -16.65 8.84 -19.89
CA MET A 1 -15.74 7.68 -19.74
C MET A 1 -15.86 7.19 -18.31
N ALA A 2 -16.08 5.89 -18.10
CA ALA A 2 -16.14 5.35 -16.74
C ALA A 2 -14.81 5.58 -16.03
N ALA A 3 -14.88 5.99 -14.76
CA ALA A 3 -13.72 6.17 -13.91
C ALA A 3 -13.14 4.81 -13.52
N TYR A 4 -11.89 4.51 -13.89
CA TYR A 4 -11.21 3.28 -13.52
C TYR A 4 -9.71 3.52 -13.26
N TRP A 5 -9.05 2.56 -12.58
CA TRP A 5 -7.61 2.67 -12.35
C TRP A 5 -6.80 2.40 -13.60
N ARG A 6 -5.95 3.35 -13.95
CA ARG A 6 -4.99 3.21 -15.04
C ARG A 6 -3.58 3.18 -14.48
N VAL A 7 -2.96 2.01 -14.58
CA VAL A 7 -1.59 1.73 -14.14
C VAL A 7 -0.68 1.45 -15.34
N ALA A 8 0.62 1.46 -15.14
CA ALA A 8 1.57 1.17 -16.20
C ALA A 8 1.41 -0.27 -16.69
N SER A 9 1.71 -0.46 -17.97
CA SER A 9 1.36 -1.68 -18.70
C SER A 9 2.36 -2.83 -18.53
N TYR A 10 3.40 -2.64 -17.73
CA TYR A 10 4.52 -3.56 -17.64
C TYR A 10 4.71 -4.10 -16.23
N GLY A 11 4.99 -5.40 -16.17
CA GLY A 11 5.08 -6.11 -14.90
C GLY A 11 6.24 -5.69 -14.00
N TYR A 12 6.10 -6.08 -12.73
CA TYR A 12 7.00 -5.72 -11.65
C TYR A 12 8.41 -6.32 -11.84
N PRO A 13 9.50 -5.56 -11.57
CA PRO A 13 10.86 -6.07 -11.66
C PRO A 13 11.18 -6.98 -10.47
N ASN A 14 11.40 -8.27 -10.72
CA ASN A 14 11.67 -9.24 -9.66
C ASN A 14 12.68 -10.31 -10.12
N PRO A 15 13.85 -10.44 -9.45
CA PRO A 15 14.88 -11.42 -9.81
C PRO A 15 14.52 -12.86 -9.41
N PHE A 16 13.62 -13.05 -8.44
CA PHE A 16 13.19 -14.33 -7.92
C PHE A 16 11.98 -14.92 -8.66
N GLY A 17 11.45 -14.19 -9.64
CA GLY A 17 10.27 -14.59 -10.42
C GLY A 17 10.60 -15.36 -11.69
N ASP A 18 9.62 -15.45 -12.59
CA ASP A 18 9.76 -16.09 -13.90
C ASP A 18 10.70 -15.30 -14.86
N LYS A 19 10.85 -15.79 -16.09
CA LYS A 19 11.68 -15.11 -17.11
C LYS A 19 11.22 -13.67 -17.41
N ASN A 20 9.94 -13.37 -17.31
CA ASN A 20 9.40 -12.04 -17.57
C ASN A 20 9.69 -11.07 -16.42
N ALA A 21 9.56 -11.55 -15.18
CA ALA A 21 9.94 -10.84 -13.97
C ALA A 21 11.44 -10.55 -13.96
N GLN A 22 12.27 -11.55 -14.26
CA GLN A 22 13.73 -11.42 -14.38
C GLN A 22 14.14 -10.49 -15.51
N ARG A 23 13.42 -10.50 -16.64
CA ARG A 23 13.64 -9.52 -17.72
C ARG A 23 13.33 -8.10 -17.25
N SER A 24 12.22 -7.92 -16.54
CA SER A 24 11.85 -6.63 -15.96
C SER A 24 12.90 -6.15 -14.94
N TRP A 25 13.46 -7.06 -14.14
CA TRP A 25 14.58 -6.80 -13.24
C TRP A 25 15.85 -6.36 -14.00
N LYS A 26 16.25 -7.08 -15.06
CA LYS A 26 17.41 -6.70 -15.90
C LYS A 26 17.25 -5.30 -16.50
N ILE A 27 16.03 -4.94 -16.91
CA ILE A 27 15.73 -3.59 -17.40
C ILE A 27 15.93 -2.58 -16.27
N PHE A 28 15.37 -2.81 -15.08
CA PHE A 28 15.61 -1.94 -13.92
C PHE A 28 17.11 -1.76 -13.62
N MET A 29 17.87 -2.85 -13.59
CA MET A 29 19.32 -2.79 -13.36
C MET A 29 20.07 -1.98 -14.42
N SER A 30 19.59 -1.93 -15.67
CA SER A 30 20.20 -1.05 -16.67
C SER A 30 20.06 0.43 -16.34
N PHE A 31 18.96 0.84 -15.68
CA PHE A 31 18.84 2.22 -15.18
C PHE A 31 19.77 2.48 -13.99
N VAL A 32 20.04 1.47 -13.18
CA VAL A 32 21.00 1.58 -12.06
C VAL A 32 22.44 1.71 -12.56
N GLN A 33 22.76 1.05 -13.67
CA GLN A 33 24.10 0.99 -14.26
C GLN A 33 24.44 2.17 -15.18
N ASN A 34 23.46 3.04 -15.48
CA ASN A 34 23.65 4.19 -16.36
C ASN A 34 23.29 5.48 -15.61
N ASP A 35 24.11 6.51 -15.76
CA ASP A 35 23.84 7.83 -15.16
C ASP A 35 22.86 8.68 -15.99
N SER A 36 22.61 8.28 -17.25
CA SER A 36 21.76 9.00 -18.21
C SER A 36 20.64 8.13 -18.76
N TYR A 37 19.45 8.72 -18.88
CA TYR A 37 18.29 8.07 -19.46
C TYR A 37 18.46 7.81 -20.97
N GLN A 38 19.12 8.72 -21.67
CA GLN A 38 19.51 8.51 -23.06
C GLN A 38 20.47 7.33 -23.21
N GLY A 39 21.43 7.14 -22.30
CA GLY A 39 22.32 5.97 -22.30
C GLY A 39 21.55 4.65 -22.20
N VAL A 40 20.51 4.60 -21.35
CA VAL A 40 19.61 3.43 -21.27
C VAL A 40 18.86 3.20 -22.58
N LYS A 41 18.34 4.26 -23.21
CA LYS A 41 17.69 4.16 -24.53
C LYS A 41 18.65 3.60 -25.57
N ASP A 42 19.86 4.11 -25.63
CA ASP A 42 20.87 3.70 -26.61
C ASP A 42 21.26 2.23 -26.41
N GLN A 43 21.48 1.80 -25.16
CA GLN A 43 21.78 0.41 -24.81
C GLN A 43 20.71 -0.56 -25.35
N TRP A 44 19.43 -0.31 -25.06
CA TRP A 44 18.35 -1.22 -25.41
C TRP A 44 17.87 -1.11 -26.86
N THR A 45 18.14 0.01 -27.53
CA THR A 45 17.80 0.19 -28.95
C THR A 45 18.91 -0.26 -29.91
N SER A 46 20.13 -0.49 -29.40
CA SER A 46 21.28 -0.97 -30.16
C SER A 46 21.03 -2.32 -30.84
N ALA A 47 21.61 -2.50 -32.03
CA ALA A 47 21.46 -3.73 -32.83
C ALA A 47 22.22 -4.93 -32.25
N SER A 48 23.15 -4.70 -31.32
CA SER A 48 24.02 -5.70 -30.69
C SER A 48 23.51 -6.23 -29.36
N GLY A 49 22.39 -5.70 -28.84
CA GLY A 49 21.79 -6.14 -27.58
C GLY A 49 21.00 -7.46 -27.73
N PRO A 50 21.06 -8.39 -26.77
CA PRO A 50 20.39 -9.69 -26.86
C PRO A 50 18.84 -9.61 -26.82
N ASP A 51 18.27 -8.49 -26.37
CA ASP A 51 16.81 -8.32 -26.15
C ASP A 51 16.36 -6.89 -26.50
N ARG A 52 16.46 -6.50 -27.78
CA ARG A 52 16.17 -5.13 -28.25
C ARG A 52 14.78 -4.64 -27.82
N LEU A 53 14.71 -3.42 -27.29
CA LEU A 53 13.47 -2.71 -26.98
C LEU A 53 13.33 -1.48 -27.87
N SER A 54 12.10 -1.13 -28.23
CA SER A 54 11.83 0.18 -28.86
C SER A 54 11.99 1.30 -27.82
N ALA A 55 12.31 2.52 -28.29
CA ALA A 55 12.42 3.68 -27.40
C ALA A 55 11.11 3.92 -26.60
N HIS A 56 9.96 3.70 -27.24
CA HIS A 56 8.66 3.77 -26.58
C HIS A 56 8.51 2.72 -25.45
N ALA A 57 8.99 1.49 -25.68
CA ALA A 57 8.98 0.46 -24.65
C ALA A 57 9.89 0.83 -23.46
N VAL A 58 11.05 1.42 -23.70
CA VAL A 58 11.94 1.93 -22.63
C VAL A 58 11.28 3.05 -21.83
N GLU A 59 10.57 3.98 -22.49
CA GLU A 59 9.79 5.04 -21.84
C GLU A 59 8.66 4.49 -20.96
N SER A 60 7.95 3.50 -21.47
CA SER A 60 6.85 2.89 -20.73
C SER A 60 7.37 2.04 -19.56
N ARG A 61 8.55 1.43 -19.68
CA ARG A 61 9.25 0.75 -18.57
C ARG A 61 9.73 1.73 -17.51
N LYS A 62 10.31 2.87 -17.91
CA LYS A 62 10.64 3.96 -16.99
C LYS A 62 9.40 4.37 -16.19
N SER A 63 8.29 4.61 -16.88
CA SER A 63 7.00 4.94 -16.25
C SER A 63 6.55 3.91 -15.22
N SER A 64 6.72 2.60 -15.48
CA SER A 64 6.43 1.56 -14.48
C SER A 64 7.37 1.63 -13.27
N LEU A 65 8.68 1.80 -13.48
CA LEU A 65 9.65 1.86 -12.39
C LEU A 65 9.44 3.10 -11.50
N GLU A 66 8.98 4.20 -12.11
CA GLU A 66 8.49 5.39 -11.42
C GLU A 66 7.25 5.09 -10.58
N GLU A 67 6.24 4.38 -11.11
CA GLU A 67 5.05 3.98 -10.34
C GLU A 67 5.39 3.11 -9.13
N PHE A 68 6.39 2.23 -9.27
CA PHE A 68 6.84 1.35 -8.20
C PHE A 68 7.73 2.07 -7.18
N GLY A 69 8.04 3.35 -7.39
CA GLY A 69 8.88 4.14 -6.49
C GLY A 69 10.34 3.71 -6.48
N LEU A 70 10.84 3.02 -7.51
CA LEU A 70 12.19 2.46 -7.56
C LEU A 70 13.23 3.46 -8.07
N LEU A 71 12.80 4.30 -9.02
CA LEU A 71 13.61 5.37 -9.59
C LEU A 71 12.71 6.48 -10.12
N TYR A 72 13.30 7.60 -10.49
CA TYR A 72 12.63 8.59 -11.32
C TYR A 72 13.61 9.35 -12.21
N VAL A 73 13.07 9.92 -13.30
CA VAL A 73 13.77 10.89 -14.14
C VAL A 73 12.87 12.12 -14.21
N PHE A 74 13.35 13.25 -13.68
CA PHE A 74 12.58 14.50 -13.69
C PHE A 74 12.18 14.92 -15.11
N SER A 75 11.00 15.52 -15.23
CA SER A 75 10.53 16.04 -16.52
C SER A 75 11.51 17.07 -17.09
N GLY A 76 12.05 16.79 -18.30
CA GLY A 76 13.06 17.63 -18.95
C GLY A 76 14.50 17.39 -18.48
N SER A 77 14.74 16.38 -17.64
CA SER A 77 16.05 15.90 -17.24
C SER A 77 16.42 14.61 -17.97
N ASP A 78 17.72 14.36 -18.09
CA ASP A 78 18.28 13.07 -18.52
C ASP A 78 18.88 12.28 -17.35
N LYS A 79 18.94 12.88 -16.16
CA LYS A 79 19.54 12.26 -14.97
C LYS A 79 18.58 11.24 -14.36
N ILE A 80 19.08 10.01 -14.14
CA ILE A 80 18.38 8.96 -13.42
C ILE A 80 18.66 9.10 -11.92
N GLU A 81 17.62 9.07 -11.10
CA GLU A 81 17.73 9.04 -9.64
C GLU A 81 17.14 7.74 -9.11
N ILE A 82 17.98 6.90 -8.49
CA ILE A 82 17.52 5.70 -7.77
C ILE A 82 17.08 6.12 -6.37
N THR A 83 15.83 5.80 -6.03
CA THR A 83 15.22 6.21 -4.76
C THR A 83 15.82 5.44 -3.57
N PRO A 84 15.69 5.95 -2.34
CA PRO A 84 16.06 5.19 -1.14
C PRO A 84 15.45 3.78 -1.10
N GLY A 85 14.14 3.66 -1.37
CA GLY A 85 13.46 2.37 -1.42
C GLY A 85 13.96 1.47 -2.56
N GLY A 86 14.25 2.04 -3.73
CA GLY A 86 14.86 1.31 -4.84
C GLY A 86 16.23 0.73 -4.48
N ARG A 87 17.05 1.49 -3.73
CA ARG A 87 18.34 0.99 -3.22
C ARG A 87 18.17 -0.13 -2.20
N GLN A 88 17.19 -0.03 -1.30
CA GLN A 88 16.88 -1.12 -0.35
C GLN A 88 16.43 -2.39 -1.09
N LEU A 89 15.60 -2.25 -2.13
CA LEU A 89 15.15 -3.38 -2.93
C LEU A 89 16.32 -4.07 -3.66
N ILE A 90 17.26 -3.28 -4.21
CA ILE A 90 18.50 -3.80 -4.82
C ILE A 90 19.36 -4.53 -3.79
N ALA A 91 19.57 -3.91 -2.62
CA ALA A 91 20.38 -4.52 -1.56
C ALA A 91 19.80 -5.86 -1.10
N ALA A 92 18.48 -5.96 -0.93
CA ALA A 92 17.80 -7.21 -0.60
C ALA A 92 17.95 -8.27 -1.70
N ALA A 93 17.85 -7.87 -2.98
CA ALA A 93 18.07 -8.76 -4.12
C ALA A 93 19.52 -9.27 -4.19
N ASP A 94 20.51 -8.39 -4.04
CA ASP A 94 21.94 -8.73 -4.07
C ASP A 94 22.30 -9.67 -2.91
N ALA A 95 21.71 -9.45 -1.73
CA ALA A 95 21.84 -10.32 -0.57
C ALA A 95 21.03 -11.63 -0.66
N GLN A 96 20.27 -11.84 -1.74
CA GLN A 96 19.35 -12.98 -1.91
C GLN A 96 18.31 -13.11 -0.77
N GLN A 97 17.95 -11.99 -0.13
CA GLN A 97 16.98 -11.93 0.96
C GLN A 97 15.57 -11.72 0.39
N LYS A 98 14.91 -12.82 0.02
CA LYS A 98 13.58 -12.81 -0.61
C LYS A 98 12.50 -12.15 0.26
N ASP A 99 12.53 -12.36 1.57
CA ASP A 99 11.52 -11.79 2.48
C ASP A 99 11.68 -10.28 2.62
N GLU A 100 12.92 -9.80 2.76
CA GLU A 100 13.22 -8.36 2.78
C GLU A 100 12.87 -7.71 1.43
N PHE A 101 13.17 -8.37 0.31
CA PHE A 101 12.75 -7.92 -1.02
C PHE A 101 11.23 -7.76 -1.12
N THR A 102 10.49 -8.74 -0.56
CA THR A 102 9.03 -8.74 -0.52
C THR A 102 8.50 -7.61 0.34
N TRP A 103 9.05 -7.43 1.54
CA TRP A 103 8.71 -6.36 2.48
C TRP A 103 8.89 -4.96 1.87
N VAL A 104 10.05 -4.69 1.28
CA VAL A 104 10.36 -3.42 0.62
C VAL A 104 9.40 -3.18 -0.55
N GLY A 105 9.20 -4.18 -1.41
CA GLY A 105 8.33 -4.07 -2.59
C GLY A 105 6.87 -3.77 -2.24
N ILE A 106 6.30 -4.49 -1.25
CA ILE A 106 4.93 -4.24 -0.78
C ILE A 106 4.81 -2.81 -0.24
N ASN A 107 5.73 -2.38 0.63
CA ASN A 107 5.65 -1.07 1.26
C ASN A 107 5.75 0.08 0.27
N LEU A 108 6.55 -0.06 -0.79
CA LEU A 108 6.63 0.91 -1.89
C LEU A 108 5.33 0.95 -2.70
N LEU A 109 4.79 -0.22 -3.10
CA LEU A 109 3.50 -0.27 -3.81
C LEU A 109 2.37 0.35 -2.98
N MET A 110 2.33 0.10 -1.67
CA MET A 110 1.33 0.68 -0.76
C MET A 110 1.39 2.21 -0.66
N ARG A 111 2.39 2.88 -1.26
CA ARG A 111 2.44 4.34 -1.36
C ARG A 111 1.85 4.84 -2.67
N PHE A 112 1.74 4.02 -3.71
CA PHE A 112 1.42 4.45 -5.06
C PHE A 112 0.11 5.27 -5.14
N PRO A 113 0.20 6.58 -5.40
CA PRO A 113 -0.97 7.40 -5.66
C PRO A 113 -1.35 7.29 -7.14
N LEU A 114 -2.62 6.99 -7.42
CA LEU A 114 -3.10 6.77 -8.79
C LEU A 114 -2.94 8.02 -9.68
N GLN A 115 -3.10 9.21 -9.08
CA GLN A 115 -2.85 10.47 -9.76
C GLN A 115 -1.39 10.89 -9.54
N GLY A 116 -0.65 10.97 -10.65
CA GLY A 116 0.72 11.48 -10.69
C GLY A 116 0.80 12.99 -10.45
N PRO A 117 2.01 13.57 -10.41
CA PRO A 117 2.18 15.01 -10.27
C PRO A 117 1.51 15.77 -11.44
N PRO A 118 1.28 17.09 -11.31
CA PRO A 118 0.37 17.88 -12.16
C PRO A 118 0.60 17.83 -13.67
N ARG A 119 1.75 17.34 -14.15
CA ARG A 119 2.15 17.41 -15.57
C ARG A 119 1.92 16.14 -16.39
N SER A 120 1.91 14.94 -15.80
CA SER A 120 2.01 13.71 -16.62
C SER A 120 0.73 12.90 -16.76
N ARG A 121 -0.25 13.01 -15.84
CA ARG A 121 -1.37 12.04 -15.78
C ARG A 121 -2.74 12.56 -15.30
N VAL A 122 -2.90 13.87 -15.10
CA VAL A 122 -4.13 14.46 -14.54
C VAL A 122 -5.37 14.19 -15.41
N THR A 123 -5.20 14.07 -16.72
CA THR A 123 -6.32 13.86 -17.66
C THR A 123 -6.63 12.38 -17.91
N SER A 124 -5.71 11.46 -17.60
CA SER A 124 -5.82 10.04 -17.96
C SER A 124 -6.14 9.12 -16.79
N ASN A 125 -5.88 9.55 -15.55
CA ASN A 125 -6.04 8.76 -14.34
C ASN A 125 -7.09 9.41 -13.44
N VAL A 126 -7.92 8.57 -12.83
CA VAL A 126 -8.90 9.03 -11.84
C VAL A 126 -8.18 9.30 -10.51
N ALA A 127 -8.53 10.39 -9.84
CA ALA A 127 -8.06 10.64 -8.47
C ALA A 127 -8.59 9.55 -7.53
N SER A 128 -7.75 9.08 -6.61
CA SER A 128 -8.16 8.17 -5.54
C SER A 128 -7.85 8.82 -4.20
N ALA A 129 -8.76 8.69 -3.24
CA ALA A 129 -8.58 9.18 -1.86
C ALA A 129 -7.47 8.43 -1.11
N PHE A 130 -7.10 7.24 -1.57
CA PHE A 130 -6.09 6.37 -0.95
C PHE A 130 -5.18 5.69 -2.01
N PRO A 131 -4.03 5.13 -1.61
CA PRO A 131 -3.18 4.34 -2.50
C PRO A 131 -3.88 3.05 -2.94
N ILE A 132 -3.98 2.80 -4.25
CA ILE A 132 -4.79 1.68 -4.78
C ILE A 132 -4.23 0.30 -4.42
N TYR A 133 -2.91 0.14 -4.34
CA TYR A 133 -2.32 -1.14 -3.96
C TYR A 133 -2.48 -1.42 -2.46
N ASN A 134 -2.52 -0.37 -1.62
CA ASN A 134 -2.86 -0.52 -0.20
C ASN A 134 -4.28 -1.07 -0.06
N PHE A 135 -5.24 -0.48 -0.77
CA PHE A 135 -6.61 -1.01 -0.84
C PHE A 135 -6.67 -2.47 -1.27
N LEU A 136 -5.92 -2.87 -2.29
CA LEU A 136 -5.94 -4.25 -2.75
C LEU A 136 -5.31 -5.24 -1.78
N PHE A 137 -4.21 -4.88 -1.11
CA PHE A 137 -3.64 -5.73 -0.06
C PHE A 137 -4.59 -5.87 1.12
N SER A 138 -5.22 -4.78 1.56
CA SER A 138 -6.25 -4.83 2.59
C SER A 138 -7.46 -5.68 2.16
N ALA A 139 -7.95 -5.48 0.93
CA ALA A 139 -9.07 -6.24 0.38
C ALA A 139 -8.75 -7.73 0.29
N LEU A 140 -7.55 -8.12 -0.17
CA LEU A 140 -7.12 -9.51 -0.19
C LEU A 140 -7.19 -10.14 1.20
N CYS A 141 -6.63 -9.49 2.22
CA CYS A 141 -6.67 -10.00 3.59
C CYS A 141 -8.10 -10.09 4.15
N GLU A 142 -8.98 -9.13 3.83
CA GLU A 142 -10.38 -9.12 4.24
C GLU A 142 -11.28 -10.11 3.48
N LEU A 143 -10.88 -10.49 2.27
CA LEU A 143 -11.59 -11.40 1.38
C LEU A 143 -10.96 -12.80 1.39
N GLN A 144 -10.46 -13.23 2.55
CA GLN A 144 -9.92 -14.58 2.77
C GLN A 144 -8.72 -14.93 1.89
N ASN A 145 -7.85 -13.95 1.64
CA ASN A 145 -6.58 -14.09 0.92
C ASN A 145 -6.73 -14.43 -0.58
N TYR A 146 -7.88 -14.19 -1.21
CA TYR A 146 -8.02 -14.35 -2.67
C TYR A 146 -9.00 -13.35 -3.29
N VAL A 147 -8.84 -13.13 -4.59
CA VAL A 147 -9.74 -12.33 -5.42
C VAL A 147 -9.96 -13.01 -6.77
N TRP A 148 -11.19 -12.97 -7.27
CA TRP A 148 -11.49 -13.36 -8.64
C TRP A 148 -11.25 -12.18 -9.58
N LEU A 149 -10.75 -12.44 -10.79
CA LEU A 149 -10.52 -11.37 -11.77
C LEU A 149 -11.80 -10.59 -12.09
N GLU A 150 -12.96 -11.25 -12.09
CA GLU A 150 -14.24 -10.59 -12.32
C GLU A 150 -14.64 -9.65 -11.17
N GLU A 151 -14.40 -10.03 -9.91
CA GLU A 151 -14.60 -9.15 -8.74
C GLU A 151 -13.72 -7.89 -8.84
N LEU A 152 -12.46 -8.08 -9.27
CA LEU A 152 -11.56 -6.95 -9.51
C LEU A 152 -12.11 -6.04 -10.63
N ILE A 153 -12.50 -6.60 -11.77
CA ILE A 153 -12.93 -5.83 -12.93
C ILE A 153 -14.27 -5.12 -12.70
N ARG A 154 -15.19 -5.72 -11.97
CA ARG A 154 -16.57 -5.21 -11.88
C ARG A 154 -16.82 -4.40 -10.61
N VAL A 155 -16.10 -4.71 -9.54
CA VAL A 155 -16.32 -4.12 -8.21
C VAL A 155 -15.08 -3.33 -7.77
N LEU A 156 -13.98 -4.02 -7.45
CA LEU A 156 -12.85 -3.40 -6.74
C LEU A 156 -12.12 -2.34 -7.58
N GLY A 157 -11.90 -2.61 -8.88
CA GLY A 157 -11.12 -1.79 -9.82
C GLY A 157 -11.69 -0.42 -10.16
N LYS A 158 -12.89 -0.12 -9.65
CA LYS A 158 -13.60 1.15 -9.82
C LYS A 158 -13.59 2.02 -8.56
N VAL A 159 -13.10 1.50 -7.44
CA VAL A 159 -13.18 2.16 -6.13
C VAL A 159 -12.14 3.28 -6.01
N THR A 160 -12.58 4.47 -5.63
CA THR A 160 -11.70 5.64 -5.45
C THR A 160 -11.94 6.42 -4.15
N THR A 161 -12.96 6.04 -3.37
CA THR A 161 -13.34 6.70 -2.10
C THR A 161 -13.35 5.69 -0.96
N VAL A 162 -13.07 6.15 0.27
CA VAL A 162 -13.02 5.28 1.45
C VAL A 162 -14.36 4.59 1.72
N ASP A 163 -15.48 5.30 1.61
CA ASP A 163 -16.80 4.71 1.78
C ASP A 163 -17.12 3.70 0.66
N GLY A 164 -16.68 3.98 -0.57
CA GLY A 164 -16.79 3.05 -1.68
C GLY A 164 -15.97 1.76 -1.46
N ALA A 165 -14.85 1.84 -0.75
CA ALA A 165 -14.03 0.66 -0.43
C ALA A 165 -14.75 -0.29 0.51
N ARG A 166 -15.44 0.23 1.53
CA ARG A 166 -16.25 -0.58 2.46
C ARG A 166 -17.41 -1.27 1.73
N ALA A 167 -18.17 -0.50 0.97
CA ALA A 167 -19.30 -1.02 0.19
C ALA A 167 -18.86 -2.07 -0.83
N ALA A 168 -17.72 -1.89 -1.48
CA ALA A 168 -17.16 -2.86 -2.42
C ALA A 168 -16.81 -4.20 -1.76
N LEU A 169 -16.28 -4.20 -0.54
CA LEU A 169 -15.98 -5.45 0.17
C LEU A 169 -17.25 -6.19 0.61
N GLU A 170 -18.26 -5.46 1.07
CA GLU A 170 -19.58 -6.03 1.38
C GLU A 170 -20.20 -6.65 0.13
N GLN A 171 -20.21 -5.90 -0.98
CA GLN A 171 -20.69 -6.41 -2.27
C GLN A 171 -19.96 -7.68 -2.74
N VAL A 172 -18.63 -7.77 -2.59
CA VAL A 172 -17.92 -9.01 -2.91
C VAL A 172 -18.32 -10.16 -1.98
N ARG A 173 -18.53 -9.91 -0.69
CA ARG A 173 -19.02 -10.94 0.25
C ARG A 173 -20.43 -11.42 -0.12
N ASP A 174 -21.29 -10.51 -0.55
CA ASP A 174 -22.66 -10.82 -0.98
C ASP A 174 -22.67 -11.61 -2.30
N LEU A 175 -21.82 -11.25 -3.27
CA LEU A 175 -21.60 -12.01 -4.50
C LEU A 175 -21.08 -13.43 -4.22
N ARG A 176 -20.19 -13.60 -3.23
CA ARG A 176 -19.63 -14.91 -2.86
C ARG A 176 -20.63 -15.78 -2.08
N SER A 177 -21.51 -15.18 -1.30
CA SER A 177 -22.56 -15.89 -0.55
C SER A 177 -23.78 -16.23 -1.42
N GLY A 178 -23.91 -15.60 -2.59
CA GLY A 178 -25.07 -15.71 -3.47
C GLY A 178 -26.23 -14.80 -3.08
N ALA A 179 -26.00 -13.85 -2.16
CA ALA A 179 -26.99 -12.84 -1.78
C ALA A 179 -27.17 -11.77 -2.89
N GLU A 180 -26.12 -11.48 -3.65
CA GLU A 180 -26.18 -10.67 -4.87
C GLU A 180 -25.74 -11.49 -6.09
N SER A 181 -26.24 -11.11 -7.28
CA SER A 181 -25.74 -11.61 -8.55
C SER A 181 -25.03 -10.51 -9.33
N PHE A 182 -24.10 -10.93 -10.15
CA PHE A 182 -23.50 -10.10 -11.18
C PHE A 182 -24.51 -9.60 -12.22
N ASP A 183 -25.67 -10.24 -12.35
CA ASP A 183 -26.74 -9.77 -13.25
C ASP A 183 -27.34 -8.42 -12.82
N ASP A 184 -27.23 -8.09 -11.53
CA ASP A 184 -27.75 -6.85 -10.95
C ASP A 184 -26.74 -5.68 -11.07
N LEU A 185 -25.52 -5.96 -11.56
CA LEU A 185 -24.43 -5.01 -11.71
C LEU A 185 -24.22 -4.58 -13.16
N GLU A 186 -23.51 -3.46 -13.35
CA GLU A 186 -23.13 -3.00 -14.69
C GLU A 186 -22.51 -4.13 -15.50
N PRO A 187 -22.89 -4.29 -16.79
CA PRO A 187 -22.37 -5.35 -17.64
C PRO A 187 -20.85 -5.38 -17.68
N MET A 188 -20.29 -6.58 -17.89
CA MET A 188 -18.86 -6.77 -18.08
C MET A 188 -18.34 -5.81 -19.17
N PRO A 189 -17.32 -4.99 -18.88
CA PRO A 189 -16.71 -4.14 -19.91
C PRO A 189 -15.96 -4.99 -20.94
N ASP A 190 -15.68 -4.42 -22.12
CA ASP A 190 -14.89 -5.11 -23.14
C ASP A 190 -13.55 -5.57 -22.54
N LEU A 191 -13.25 -6.87 -22.65
CA LEU A 191 -12.03 -7.51 -22.16
C LEU A 191 -10.84 -7.25 -23.10
N ARG A 192 -10.82 -6.06 -23.69
CA ARG A 192 -9.82 -5.58 -24.63
C ARG A 192 -9.48 -4.13 -24.29
N GLY A 193 -8.24 -3.76 -24.58
CA GLY A 193 -7.77 -2.39 -24.42
C GLY A 193 -7.34 -2.04 -22.99
N ALA A 194 -7.31 -0.74 -22.71
CA ALA A 194 -6.54 -0.18 -21.59
C ALA A 194 -7.06 -0.61 -20.21
N TYR A 195 -8.37 -0.76 -20.02
CA TYR A 195 -8.93 -1.13 -18.72
C TYR A 195 -8.56 -2.55 -18.33
N TYR A 196 -8.89 -3.52 -19.18
CA TYR A 196 -8.56 -4.92 -18.94
C TYR A 196 -7.05 -5.14 -18.76
N ASN A 197 -6.23 -4.47 -19.58
CA ASN A 197 -4.78 -4.51 -19.41
C ASN A 197 -4.35 -3.95 -18.05
N SER A 198 -4.93 -2.84 -17.60
CA SER A 198 -4.63 -2.25 -16.29
C SER A 198 -4.98 -3.21 -15.16
N MET A 199 -6.16 -3.84 -15.18
CA MET A 199 -6.57 -4.79 -14.14
C MET A 199 -5.66 -6.03 -14.08
N ASN A 200 -5.21 -6.54 -15.22
CA ASN A 200 -4.22 -7.62 -15.26
C ASN A 200 -2.87 -7.19 -14.68
N GLN A 201 -2.41 -5.98 -15.00
CA GLN A 201 -1.15 -5.47 -14.46
C GLN A 201 -1.25 -5.17 -12.97
N VAL A 202 -2.38 -4.67 -12.47
CA VAL A 202 -2.63 -4.49 -11.05
C VAL A 202 -2.36 -5.79 -10.28
N LEU A 203 -2.91 -6.93 -10.73
CA LEU A 203 -2.65 -8.25 -10.13
C LEU A 203 -1.19 -8.67 -10.25
N ASN A 204 -0.53 -8.37 -11.38
CA ASN A 204 0.90 -8.63 -11.53
C ASN A 204 1.74 -7.82 -10.53
N HIS A 205 1.40 -6.55 -10.32
CA HIS A 205 2.12 -5.63 -9.44
C HIS A 205 1.97 -6.03 -7.98
N ILE A 206 0.74 -6.21 -7.50
CA ILE A 206 0.52 -6.67 -6.11
C ILE A 206 1.05 -8.08 -5.88
N GLY A 207 1.18 -8.89 -6.94
CA GLY A 207 1.85 -10.19 -6.88
C GLY A 207 3.38 -10.13 -6.85
N LEU A 208 3.99 -8.93 -6.95
CA LEU A 208 5.42 -8.73 -7.20
C LEU A 208 5.93 -9.64 -8.33
N ALA A 209 5.15 -9.71 -9.42
CA ALA A 209 5.35 -10.61 -10.55
C ALA A 209 5.44 -12.11 -10.17
N GLY A 210 4.49 -12.58 -9.36
CA GLY A 210 4.31 -13.99 -8.99
C GLY A 210 5.08 -14.43 -7.74
N LEU A 211 5.65 -13.49 -6.99
CA LEU A 211 6.37 -13.80 -5.75
C LEU A 211 5.42 -14.09 -4.59
N ILE A 212 4.29 -13.38 -4.53
CA ILE A 212 3.36 -13.44 -3.40
C ILE A 212 1.95 -13.87 -3.77
N LEU A 213 1.58 -13.79 -5.06
CA LEU A 213 0.30 -14.30 -5.55
C LEU A 213 0.54 -15.51 -6.46
N THR A 214 -0.36 -16.50 -6.35
CA THR A 214 -0.52 -17.57 -7.33
C THR A 214 -1.82 -17.38 -8.09
N SER A 215 -1.82 -17.66 -9.39
CA SER A 215 -3.02 -17.58 -10.23
C SER A 215 -3.48 -19.00 -10.57
N GLU A 216 -4.73 -19.29 -10.25
CA GLU A 216 -5.40 -20.55 -10.59
C GLU A 216 -6.45 -20.30 -11.67
N ARG A 217 -6.60 -21.28 -12.57
CA ARG A 217 -7.67 -21.31 -13.57
C ARG A 217 -8.52 -22.55 -13.44
N GLY A 218 -9.83 -22.40 -13.64
CA GLY A 218 -10.81 -23.48 -13.54
C GLY A 218 -11.58 -23.47 -12.22
N SER A 219 -12.83 -23.94 -12.25
CA SER A 219 -13.82 -23.88 -11.16
C SER A 219 -14.08 -22.46 -10.63
N SER A 220 -14.65 -21.59 -11.46
CA SER A 220 -15.10 -20.25 -11.06
C SER A 220 -16.62 -20.22 -10.90
N PRO A 221 -17.17 -19.52 -9.90
CA PRO A 221 -18.59 -19.18 -9.86
C PRO A 221 -18.96 -18.10 -10.89
N TYR A 222 -17.98 -17.52 -11.59
CA TYR A 222 -18.15 -16.37 -12.48
C TYR A 222 -17.77 -16.68 -13.94
N THR A 223 -17.99 -15.70 -14.82
CA THR A 223 -17.71 -15.84 -16.25
C THR A 223 -16.21 -15.89 -16.52
N LEU A 224 -15.42 -15.12 -15.76
CA LEU A 224 -13.96 -15.21 -15.81
C LEU A 224 -13.45 -16.29 -14.86
N ASP A 225 -12.58 -17.15 -15.39
CA ASP A 225 -12.11 -18.37 -14.72
C ASP A 225 -10.81 -18.20 -13.93
N ARG A 226 -10.40 -16.96 -13.63
CA ARG A 226 -9.13 -16.64 -12.97
C ARG A 226 -9.32 -16.20 -11.53
N LYS A 227 -8.65 -16.90 -10.62
CA LYS A 227 -8.50 -16.55 -9.20
C LYS A 227 -7.04 -16.27 -8.90
N ASP A 228 -6.76 -15.20 -8.17
CA ASP A 228 -5.44 -14.90 -7.65
C ASP A 228 -5.47 -14.99 -6.12
N SER A 229 -4.61 -15.86 -5.57
CA SER A 229 -4.56 -16.18 -4.14
C SER A 229 -3.21 -15.77 -3.54
N LEU A 230 -3.24 -15.16 -2.36
CA LEU A 230 -2.06 -14.84 -1.57
C LEU A 230 -1.43 -16.13 -1.03
N LEU A 231 -0.15 -16.30 -1.32
CA LEU A 231 0.65 -17.43 -0.86
C LEU A 231 0.82 -17.39 0.66
N SER A 232 0.68 -18.55 1.31
CA SER A 232 0.85 -18.65 2.77
C SER A 232 2.21 -18.14 3.24
N SER A 233 3.28 -18.34 2.46
CA SER A 233 4.63 -17.86 2.75
C SER A 233 4.78 -16.34 2.74
N ALA A 234 3.87 -15.63 2.08
CA ALA A 234 3.88 -14.16 1.99
C ALA A 234 2.80 -13.50 2.84
N SER A 235 1.82 -14.28 3.32
CA SER A 235 0.68 -13.78 4.09
C SER A 235 1.11 -12.95 5.28
N GLU A 236 2.06 -13.44 6.07
CA GLU A 236 2.53 -12.72 7.26
C GLU A 236 3.15 -11.35 6.91
N ILE A 237 3.96 -11.27 5.85
CA ILE A 237 4.60 -10.02 5.42
C ILE A 237 3.55 -9.01 4.93
N VAL A 238 2.56 -9.46 4.15
CA VAL A 238 1.45 -8.60 3.70
C VAL A 238 0.65 -8.08 4.88
N ARG A 239 0.31 -8.97 5.82
CA ARG A 239 -0.46 -8.65 7.04
C ARG A 239 0.29 -7.67 7.93
N LEU A 240 1.59 -7.87 8.12
CA LEU A 240 2.44 -6.93 8.82
C LEU A 240 2.46 -5.55 8.13
N ALA A 241 2.57 -5.51 6.80
CA ALA A 241 2.62 -4.26 6.04
C ALA A 241 1.33 -3.43 6.12
N ILE A 242 0.17 -4.08 6.21
CA ILE A 242 -1.13 -3.41 6.45
C ILE A 242 -1.39 -3.11 7.94
N GLY A 243 -0.48 -3.48 8.83
CA GLY A 243 -0.55 -3.21 10.27
C GLY A 243 -1.41 -4.21 11.05
N GLU A 244 -1.43 -5.48 10.63
CA GLU A 244 -2.07 -6.57 11.37
C GLU A 244 -1.11 -7.23 12.36
N ARG A 245 -1.60 -7.50 13.58
CA ARG A 245 -0.90 -8.30 14.59
C ARG A 245 -0.93 -9.79 14.25
N SER A 246 0.10 -10.52 14.66
CA SER A 246 0.11 -11.96 14.54
C SER A 246 -1.03 -12.59 15.37
N ALA A 247 -1.74 -13.55 14.75
CA ALA A 247 -2.90 -14.23 15.33
C ALA A 247 -2.62 -15.02 16.62
N ALA A 248 -1.35 -15.15 17.02
CA ALA A 248 -0.94 -15.81 18.27
C ALA A 248 -1.30 -15.00 19.53
N SER A 249 -1.69 -13.73 19.38
CA SER A 249 -2.16 -12.87 20.47
C SER A 249 -3.64 -12.52 20.28
N ALA A 250 -4.49 -13.54 20.38
CA ALA A 250 -5.94 -13.45 20.22
C ALA A 250 -6.65 -12.90 21.49
N ASP A 251 -6.13 -11.83 22.09
CA ASP A 251 -6.91 -11.05 23.06
C ASP A 251 -7.66 -9.95 22.29
N ASP A 252 -8.93 -9.75 22.66
CA ASP A 252 -10.01 -8.96 22.03
C ASP A 252 -9.70 -7.47 21.76
N ASP A 253 -8.65 -7.18 21.00
CA ASP A 253 -8.21 -5.83 20.66
C ASP A 253 -8.92 -5.31 19.40
N CYS A 254 -10.26 -5.26 19.43
CA CYS A 254 -11.01 -4.48 18.44
C CYS A 254 -12.34 -3.94 19.03
N VAL A 255 -12.35 -2.66 19.38
CA VAL A 255 -13.60 -1.89 19.54
C VAL A 255 -13.57 -0.78 18.48
N ILE A 256 -14.52 -0.88 17.54
CA ILE A 256 -14.80 -0.03 16.36
C ILE A 256 -14.06 -0.44 15.07
N SER A 257 -14.66 -1.44 14.41
CA SER A 257 -14.42 -1.96 13.05
C SER A 257 -13.03 -2.55 12.77
N ASP A 258 -12.99 -3.87 12.74
CA ASP A 258 -11.82 -4.75 12.51
C ASP A 258 -11.32 -4.72 11.06
N GLN A 259 -11.95 -3.94 10.20
CA GLN A 259 -11.66 -3.89 8.77
C GLN A 259 -10.39 -3.08 8.50
N PHE A 260 -9.42 -3.69 7.82
CA PHE A 260 -8.20 -3.05 7.34
C PHE A 260 -8.51 -1.79 6.50
N ILE A 261 -9.64 -1.77 5.80
CA ILE A 261 -10.09 -0.59 5.06
C ILE A 261 -10.21 0.67 5.93
N ASN A 262 -10.67 0.53 7.18
CA ASN A 262 -10.86 1.68 8.07
C ASN A 262 -9.54 2.23 8.64
N ARG A 263 -8.47 1.44 8.52
CA ARG A 263 -7.11 1.74 8.96
C ARG A 263 -6.25 2.40 7.88
N MET A 264 -6.62 2.25 6.60
CA MET A 264 -5.83 2.75 5.46
C MET A 264 -5.60 4.27 5.52
N PRO A 265 -4.38 4.77 5.33
CA PRO A 265 -4.13 6.21 5.21
C PRO A 265 -4.55 6.77 3.84
N THR A 266 -4.83 8.07 3.78
CA THR A 266 -5.00 8.82 2.52
C THR A 266 -3.65 9.22 1.92
N VAL A 267 -3.68 9.60 0.64
CA VAL A 267 -2.52 10.13 -0.08
C VAL A 267 -2.34 11.62 0.25
N PRO A 268 -1.11 12.09 0.53
CA PRO A 268 -0.85 13.51 0.76
C PRO A 268 -0.95 14.33 -0.54
N PRO A 269 -1.30 15.62 -0.47
CA PRO A 269 -1.34 16.48 -1.65
C PRO A 269 0.08 16.79 -2.16
N PHE A 270 0.32 16.57 -3.46
CA PHE A 270 1.61 16.87 -4.08
C PHE A 270 1.55 18.15 -4.91
N THR A 271 2.39 19.13 -4.56
CA THR A 271 2.53 20.40 -5.32
C THR A 271 3.70 20.39 -6.30
N THR A 272 4.64 19.44 -6.17
CA THR A 272 5.82 19.31 -7.03
C THR A 272 6.12 17.86 -7.40
N GLU A 273 6.77 17.66 -8.54
CA GLU A 273 7.28 16.34 -8.98
C GLU A 273 8.30 15.76 -7.99
N ALA A 274 9.13 16.63 -7.38
CA ALA A 274 10.11 16.21 -6.37
C ALA A 274 9.45 15.68 -5.09
N ALA A 275 8.42 16.36 -4.58
CA ALA A 275 7.66 15.89 -3.42
C ALA A 275 6.97 14.55 -3.70
N TYR A 276 6.39 14.39 -4.89
CA TYR A 276 5.77 13.15 -5.33
C TYR A 276 6.75 11.96 -5.31
N PHE A 277 7.89 12.09 -5.97
CA PHE A 277 8.85 10.99 -6.05
C PHE A 277 9.59 10.72 -4.75
N ARG A 278 9.81 11.76 -3.92
CA ARG A 278 10.36 11.58 -2.56
C ARG A 278 9.43 10.75 -1.69
N TYR A 279 8.13 11.04 -1.72
CA TYR A 279 7.13 10.26 -1.00
C TYR A 279 7.07 8.82 -1.54
N LEU A 280 6.95 8.66 -2.86
CA LEU A 280 6.75 7.36 -3.49
C LEU A 280 7.92 6.41 -3.26
N GLY A 281 9.16 6.91 -3.38
CA GLY A 281 10.39 6.13 -3.21
C GLY A 281 11.09 6.28 -1.86
N ALA A 282 10.40 6.81 -0.83
CA ALA A 282 10.97 6.98 0.50
C ALA A 282 11.55 5.65 1.05
N ALA A 283 12.45 5.74 2.02
CA ALA A 283 12.96 4.55 2.68
C ALA A 283 11.82 3.74 3.32
N VAL A 284 11.96 2.42 3.32
CA VAL A 284 11.08 1.49 4.01
C VAL A 284 11.70 1.17 5.38
N PRO A 285 10.92 1.21 6.48
CA PRO A 285 11.40 0.80 7.80
C PRO A 285 11.89 -0.65 7.81
N ASP A 286 12.78 -0.98 8.75
CA ASP A 286 13.24 -2.36 8.94
C ASP A 286 12.08 -3.29 9.30
N MET A 287 12.04 -4.48 8.69
CA MET A 287 10.94 -5.43 8.89
C MET A 287 10.89 -5.95 10.34
N ALA A 288 12.04 -6.25 10.96
CA ALA A 288 12.09 -6.79 12.31
C ALA A 288 11.68 -5.74 13.34
N GLN A 289 12.14 -4.50 13.20
CA GLN A 289 11.71 -3.38 14.04
C GLN A 289 10.21 -3.11 13.89
N SER A 290 9.70 -3.12 12.64
CA SER A 290 8.26 -2.94 12.38
C SER A 290 7.43 -4.05 13.01
N ARG A 291 7.92 -5.30 12.95
CA ARG A 291 7.26 -6.44 13.59
C ARG A 291 7.15 -6.25 15.10
N LEU A 292 8.24 -5.88 15.77
CA LEU A 292 8.23 -5.62 17.21
C LEU A 292 7.18 -4.54 17.58
N ALA A 293 7.14 -3.44 16.83
CA ALA A 293 6.18 -2.36 17.05
C ALA A 293 4.71 -2.76 16.80
N VAL A 294 4.46 -3.71 15.89
CA VAL A 294 3.11 -4.24 15.64
C VAL A 294 2.71 -5.24 16.71
N GLU A 295 3.62 -6.14 17.10
CA GLU A 295 3.37 -7.21 18.08
C GLU A 295 3.17 -6.68 19.50
N GLU A 296 3.78 -5.53 19.83
CA GLU A 296 3.54 -4.83 21.10
C GLU A 296 2.06 -4.39 21.22
N SER A 297 1.36 -4.86 22.25
CA SER A 297 0.00 -4.39 22.53
C SER A 297 0.03 -2.90 22.86
N LEU A 298 -0.74 -2.08 22.15
CA LEU A 298 -0.98 -0.71 22.59
C LEU A 298 -1.70 -0.79 23.94
N PRO A 299 -1.20 -0.16 25.02
CA PRO A 299 -1.87 -0.20 26.31
C PRO A 299 -3.32 0.26 26.17
N GLN A 300 -4.25 -0.36 26.90
CA GLN A 300 -5.67 0.00 26.85
C GLN A 300 -6.25 0.19 28.24
N VAL A 301 -7.21 1.10 28.32
CA VAL A 301 -8.00 1.36 29.53
C VAL A 301 -9.47 1.32 29.18
N LEU A 302 -10.26 0.66 30.03
CA LEU A 302 -11.71 0.71 29.95
C LEU A 302 -12.19 2.11 30.37
N PHE A 303 -12.67 2.90 29.41
CA PHE A 303 -13.18 4.25 29.66
C PHE A 303 -14.68 4.32 29.39
N GLY A 304 -15.47 4.19 30.45
CA GLY A 304 -16.92 4.03 30.36
C GLY A 304 -17.29 2.60 29.98
N GLN A 305 -17.80 2.40 28.76
CA GLN A 305 -18.16 1.08 28.21
C GLN A 305 -17.30 0.71 26.98
N GLU A 306 -16.20 1.43 26.76
CA GLU A 306 -15.35 1.31 25.56
C GLU A 306 -13.90 1.13 26.00
N ASN A 307 -13.19 0.17 25.40
CA ASN A 307 -11.75 0.05 25.54
C ASN A 307 -11.08 1.13 24.69
N VAL A 308 -10.23 1.95 25.32
CA VAL A 308 -9.58 3.09 24.68
C VAL A 308 -8.07 2.87 24.69
N SER A 309 -7.44 2.95 23.51
CA SER A 309 -5.99 2.82 23.39
C SER A 309 -5.29 4.04 23.98
N VAL A 310 -4.24 3.78 24.74
CA VAL A 310 -3.38 4.75 25.39
C VAL A 310 -2.08 4.83 24.59
N LEU A 311 -1.75 6.02 24.10
CA LEU A 311 -0.53 6.28 23.37
C LEU A 311 0.38 7.21 24.18
N THR A 312 1.68 7.00 24.02
CA THR A 312 2.72 7.72 24.76
C THR A 312 3.57 8.49 23.77
N GLU A 313 3.75 9.78 24.02
CA GLU A 313 4.63 10.65 23.23
C GLU A 313 6.08 10.14 23.31
N LYS A 314 6.85 10.35 22.23
CA LYS A 314 8.22 9.87 22.01
C LYS A 314 8.38 8.34 21.84
N ILE A 315 7.39 7.55 22.26
CA ILE A 315 7.36 6.10 22.09
C ILE A 315 6.48 5.71 20.90
N HIS A 316 5.20 6.09 20.97
CA HIS A 316 4.20 5.75 19.96
C HIS A 316 4.04 6.84 18.90
N TYR A 317 4.24 8.10 19.29
CA TYR A 317 4.02 9.25 18.41
C TYR A 317 4.77 10.51 18.87
N THR A 318 4.80 11.54 18.02
CA THR A 318 5.18 12.92 18.36
C THR A 318 4.03 13.87 18.05
N VAL A 319 3.86 14.93 18.85
CA VAL A 319 2.80 15.93 18.63
C VAL A 319 3.15 16.87 17.47
N GLN A 320 2.17 17.12 16.60
CA GLN A 320 2.27 18.12 15.54
C GLN A 320 0.97 18.91 15.42
N GLY A 321 0.89 20.05 16.13
CA GLY A 321 -0.30 20.90 16.11
C GLY A 321 -1.54 20.19 16.66
N GLN A 322 -2.53 19.90 15.79
CA GLN A 322 -3.75 19.15 16.13
C GLN A 322 -3.71 17.69 15.64
N SER A 323 -2.51 17.21 15.30
CA SER A 323 -2.25 15.86 14.82
C SER A 323 -1.17 15.18 15.67
N ILE A 324 -1.08 13.86 15.54
CA ILE A 324 0.05 13.07 16.01
C ILE A 324 0.71 12.37 14.81
N ILE A 325 2.03 12.25 14.81
CA ILE A 325 2.79 11.50 13.81
C ILE A 325 3.50 10.33 14.46
N GLY A 326 3.54 9.18 13.78
CA GLY A 326 4.29 8.01 14.22
C GLY A 326 4.44 7.00 13.09
N GLU A 327 5.12 5.89 13.38
CA GLU A 327 5.38 4.82 12.42
C GLU A 327 4.09 4.22 11.86
N VAL A 328 4.10 3.82 10.58
CA VAL A 328 3.01 3.06 9.95
C VAL A 328 2.69 1.82 10.78
N ALA A 329 3.70 1.08 11.23
CA ALA A 329 3.56 -0.11 12.06
C ALA A 329 2.68 0.12 13.30
N THR A 330 2.86 1.27 13.97
CA THR A 330 2.12 1.61 15.19
C THR A 330 0.78 2.25 14.87
N LEU A 331 0.76 3.33 14.09
CA LEU A 331 -0.43 4.16 13.91
C LEU A 331 -1.39 3.63 12.85
N CYS A 332 -0.98 2.71 11.95
CA CYS A 332 -1.94 2.04 11.07
C CYS A 332 -2.93 1.16 11.83
N ARG A 333 -2.61 0.69 13.04
CA ARG A 333 -3.50 -0.12 13.87
C ARG A 333 -4.75 0.65 14.34
N VAL A 334 -4.66 1.97 14.40
CA VAL A 334 -5.73 2.83 14.88
C VAL A 334 -6.77 3.10 13.79
N SER A 335 -8.04 2.84 14.05
CA SER A 335 -9.14 3.03 13.10
C SER A 335 -9.66 4.47 13.08
N ARG A 336 -10.18 4.91 11.94
CA ARG A 336 -10.95 6.17 11.88
C ARG A 336 -12.15 6.09 12.81
N GLY A 337 -12.34 7.14 13.61
CA GLY A 337 -13.40 7.21 14.61
C GLY A 337 -13.07 6.55 15.95
N GLN A 338 -11.97 5.82 16.07
CA GLN A 338 -11.50 5.26 17.34
C GLN A 338 -11.15 6.38 18.33
N ARG A 339 -11.42 6.15 19.62
CA ARG A 339 -11.01 7.04 20.70
C ARG A 339 -9.61 6.65 21.20
N LEU A 340 -8.82 7.64 21.62
CA LEU A 340 -7.47 7.54 22.13
C LEU A 340 -7.31 8.35 23.42
N ILE A 341 -6.38 7.93 24.26
CA ILE A 341 -5.83 8.71 25.38
C ILE A 341 -4.36 8.97 25.03
N LEU A 342 -3.89 10.21 25.21
CA LEU A 342 -2.59 10.66 24.73
C LEU A 342 -1.80 11.24 25.91
N SER A 343 -0.56 10.78 26.13
CA SER A 343 0.25 11.19 27.29
C SER A 343 0.55 12.69 27.38
N HIS A 344 0.54 13.43 26.27
CA HIS A 344 0.77 14.87 26.29
C HIS A 344 -0.44 15.68 26.81
N ASP A 345 -1.63 15.08 26.90
CA ASP A 345 -2.84 15.70 27.43
C ASP A 345 -3.71 14.64 28.14
N SER A 346 -3.46 14.47 29.44
CA SER A 346 -4.15 13.52 30.31
C SER A 346 -5.55 13.95 30.72
N ASP A 347 -5.99 15.16 30.35
CA ASP A 347 -7.30 15.69 30.76
C ASP A 347 -8.40 15.32 29.76
N TRP A 348 -8.03 14.91 28.55
CA TRP A 348 -8.97 14.66 27.46
C TRP A 348 -8.70 13.35 26.72
N THR A 349 -9.78 12.70 26.33
CA THR A 349 -9.75 11.70 25.27
C THR A 349 -9.84 12.38 23.90
N TYR A 350 -9.28 11.73 22.88
CA TYR A 350 -9.21 12.20 21.51
C TYR A 350 -9.90 11.23 20.57
N LYS A 351 -10.57 11.70 19.53
CA LYS A 351 -11.17 10.87 18.47
C LYS A 351 -10.37 11.03 17.18
N VAL A 352 -10.03 9.91 16.53
CA VAL A 352 -9.37 9.92 15.22
C VAL A 352 -10.34 10.41 14.15
N ARG A 353 -9.97 11.51 13.48
CA ARG A 353 -10.73 12.10 12.37
C ARG A 353 -10.29 11.56 11.02
N GLY A 354 -8.98 11.53 10.81
CA GLY A 354 -8.38 11.24 9.52
C GLY A 354 -6.97 10.69 9.70
N LYS A 355 -6.46 10.09 8.63
CA LYS A 355 -5.12 9.50 8.59
C LYS A 355 -4.53 9.76 7.22
N GLU A 356 -3.33 10.28 7.17
CA GLU A 356 -2.60 10.58 5.94
C GLU A 356 -1.21 9.94 6.01
N ARG A 357 -0.78 9.29 4.93
CA ARG A 357 0.56 8.71 4.88
C ARG A 357 1.53 9.82 4.53
N VAL A 358 2.59 9.96 5.31
CA VAL A 358 3.63 10.96 5.10
C VAL A 358 4.95 10.28 4.67
N GLU A 359 5.99 11.07 4.42
CA GLU A 359 7.29 10.54 4.01
C GLU A 359 7.97 9.71 5.11
N GLY A 360 8.90 8.83 4.71
CA GLY A 360 9.73 8.08 5.67
C GLY A 360 9.04 6.92 6.38
N GLY A 361 7.86 6.46 5.91
CA GLY A 361 7.19 5.32 6.54
C GLY A 361 6.34 5.67 7.76
N THR A 362 6.01 6.95 7.93
CA THR A 362 5.16 7.43 9.02
C THR A 362 3.73 7.75 8.54
N VAL A 363 2.83 7.93 9.50
CA VAL A 363 1.43 8.32 9.30
C VAL A 363 1.14 9.50 10.21
N GLU A 364 0.51 10.53 9.65
CA GLU A 364 -0.11 11.61 10.41
C GLU A 364 -1.56 11.22 10.72
N VAL A 365 -1.93 11.28 12.00
CA VAL A 365 -3.27 11.00 12.49
C VAL A 365 -3.87 12.30 13.01
N GLN A 366 -4.90 12.77 12.32
CA GLN A 366 -5.67 13.94 12.72
C GLN A 366 -6.60 13.57 13.87
N ILE A 367 -6.56 14.32 14.95
CA ILE A 367 -7.31 14.04 16.17
C ILE A 367 -8.16 15.24 16.59
N VAL A 368 -9.23 14.98 17.34
CA VAL A 368 -10.04 16.03 17.97
C VAL A 368 -10.37 15.64 19.40
N ARG A 369 -10.40 16.60 20.32
CA ARG A 369 -10.91 16.36 21.68
C ARG A 369 -12.32 15.78 21.64
N SER A 370 -12.57 14.78 22.47
CA SER A 370 -13.81 14.01 22.50
C SER A 370 -14.53 14.15 23.84
N LYS A 371 -14.00 13.55 24.91
CA LYS A 371 -14.57 13.57 26.26
C LYS A 371 -13.50 13.91 27.29
N PRO A 372 -13.81 14.69 28.33
CA PRO A 372 -12.88 14.94 29.43
C PRO A 372 -12.67 13.67 30.25
N ILE A 373 -11.51 13.56 30.88
CA ILE A 373 -11.13 12.47 31.77
C ILE A 373 -11.32 12.94 33.22
N SER A 374 -12.33 12.40 33.90
CA SER A 374 -12.71 12.88 35.24
C SER A 374 -11.72 12.48 36.34
N ASN A 375 -10.87 11.48 36.09
CA ASN A 375 -9.85 11.02 37.02
C ASN A 375 -8.53 10.69 36.29
N PRO A 376 -7.69 11.70 35.99
CA PRO A 376 -6.44 11.49 35.26
C PRO A 376 -5.45 10.56 35.96
N GLU A 377 -5.51 10.44 37.29
CA GLU A 377 -4.59 9.58 38.05
C GLU A 377 -4.72 8.09 37.67
N THR A 378 -5.91 7.65 37.23
CA THR A 378 -6.13 6.25 36.85
C THR A 378 -5.50 5.86 35.52
N ILE A 379 -5.12 6.83 34.68
CA ILE A 379 -4.53 6.56 33.36
C ILE A 379 -3.00 6.65 33.37
N LEU A 380 -2.40 7.35 34.33
CA LEU A 380 -0.95 7.55 34.40
C LEU A 380 -0.14 6.25 34.37
N PRO A 381 -0.53 5.16 35.08
CA PRO A 381 0.23 3.90 35.06
C PRO A 381 0.24 3.18 33.70
N TYR A 382 -0.60 3.61 32.75
CA TYR A 382 -0.68 3.03 31.41
C TYR A 382 0.20 3.75 30.40
N PHE A 383 0.77 4.91 30.77
CA PHE A 383 1.83 5.53 29.98
C PHE A 383 3.13 4.79 30.20
N MET A 384 3.88 4.65 29.11
CA MET A 384 5.18 4.01 29.14
C MET A 384 6.25 5.04 29.50
N GLU A 385 7.30 4.62 30.21
CA GLU A 385 8.45 5.47 30.47
C GLU A 385 9.32 5.54 29.20
N ASP A 386 9.83 6.73 28.84
CA ASP A 386 10.76 6.86 27.72
C ASP A 386 12.04 6.08 28.08
N PRO A 387 12.44 5.07 27.30
CA PRO A 387 13.64 4.29 27.60
C PRO A 387 14.94 5.11 27.55
N ASN A 388 14.89 6.37 27.11
CA ASN A 388 16.02 7.30 27.06
C ASN A 388 15.98 8.41 28.14
N GLU A 389 15.06 8.34 29.11
CA GLU A 389 15.04 9.24 30.29
C GLU A 389 15.63 8.61 31.56
#